data_AF-A0A963JB93-F1
#
_entry.id   AF-A0A963JB93-F1
#
_cell.length_a   1.000
_cell.length_b   1.000
_cell.length_c   1.000
_cell.angle_alpha   90.00
_cell.angle_beta   90.00
_cell.angle_gamma   90.00
#
_symmetry.space_group_name_H-M   'P 1'
#
loop_
_entity.id
_entity.type
_entity.pdbx_description
1 polymer ?
#
loop_
_entity_poly.entity_id
_entity_poly.type
_entity_poly.pdbx_seq_one_letter_code
_entity_poly.pdbx_strand_id
1 'polypeptide(L)'
;MAHVESSFKKQNLRCRNGGALPSILGASAGPPCGACGLARVGPRRQLQSAGGGAGGWGEEGAGEGGRSSSSAFCWRWGGSPRGRPENIVHQTISSSATSAPSASSKISPMNASLLRRALLALIVGSLAACATRPAPEPPPARPARVEVAPLPGEPAALPGSLAQPRSHWVPVHWSELPGFAEDALFEAWNAWIKSCERPAPVFASLCGEVRQLSIASAQEQRAWMVSRLQPYRVQAPDGAGEGLLTGYFEPQYQAARLPGNGYDVPLYAPPPDLARRRPWFTRQEIDTVPQAQAALAGRAIAWLRDPVDAMVLHIQGSGRLDLIEADGTRRLVRVAYAGTNDRPYRSIGRWLLDQGLVRDATWPGIRAWMAQNPERVSELLWANPRYVFFREEPMDAFDAAFGPRGAQGVPLTPGRSIAVDKASIPYGTPVWLASPGPLVPLQRLVLAQDTGSAIVGAVRADFFLGWGAQAGETAGRLKQPLRLWALWPRQTD
;
A
#
# COMPACT_ATOMS: atom_id res chain seq x y z
N MET A 1 50.04 -0.41 -48.50
CA MET A 1 50.30 -1.85 -48.24
C MET A 1 49.17 -2.39 -47.38
N ALA A 2 48.40 -3.30 -47.97
CA ALA A 2 47.50 -4.33 -47.42
C ALA A 2 46.49 -4.03 -46.28
N HIS A 3 45.22 -4.05 -46.71
CA HIS A 3 44.01 -4.50 -46.01
C HIS A 3 44.15 -5.83 -45.25
N VAL A 4 43.34 -6.02 -44.19
CA VAL A 4 42.60 -7.27 -43.93
C VAL A 4 41.25 -6.97 -43.24
N GLU A 5 40.16 -7.24 -43.94
CA GLU A 5 38.82 -7.53 -43.38
C GLU A 5 38.76 -9.01 -42.92
N SER A 6 37.96 -9.33 -41.90
CA SER A 6 37.40 -10.69 -41.83
C SER A 6 35.98 -10.69 -41.25
N SER A 7 35.06 -11.13 -42.11
CA SER A 7 33.67 -11.45 -41.89
C SER A 7 33.52 -12.81 -41.19
N PHE A 8 32.59 -12.96 -40.23
CA PHE A 8 32.21 -14.27 -39.67
C PHE A 8 30.75 -14.59 -40.00
N LYS A 9 30.58 -15.58 -40.89
CA LYS A 9 29.31 -16.18 -41.32
C LYS A 9 28.77 -17.10 -40.22
N LYS A 10 27.46 -16.99 -39.93
CA LYS A 10 26.69 -18.00 -39.18
C LYS A 10 26.40 -19.20 -40.07
N GLN A 11 26.86 -20.38 -39.67
CA GLN A 11 26.43 -21.66 -40.23
C GLN A 11 25.24 -22.21 -39.42
N ASN A 12 24.17 -22.54 -40.14
CA ASN A 12 23.01 -23.30 -39.65
C ASN A 12 23.35 -24.79 -39.72
N LEU A 13 23.24 -25.50 -38.59
CA LEU A 13 23.20 -26.96 -38.55
C LEU A 13 21.82 -27.44 -38.09
N ARG A 14 21.14 -28.15 -38.98
CA ARG A 14 19.99 -29.03 -38.71
C ARG A 14 20.52 -30.35 -38.12
N CYS A 15 19.83 -30.89 -37.13
CA CYS A 15 19.93 -32.31 -36.77
C CYS A 15 18.55 -32.98 -36.87
N ARG A 16 18.53 -34.20 -37.43
CA ARG A 16 17.37 -35.07 -37.64
C ARG A 16 17.67 -36.42 -36.96
N ASN A 17 16.69 -36.91 -36.21
CA ASN A 17 16.37 -38.28 -35.79
C ASN A 17 17.36 -39.17 -35.00
N GLY A 18 16.84 -39.75 -33.90
CA GLY A 18 16.81 -41.20 -33.71
C GLY A 18 17.47 -41.76 -32.44
N GLY A 19 16.70 -42.43 -31.59
CA GLY A 19 17.21 -43.31 -30.51
C GLY A 19 16.23 -43.50 -29.36
N ALA A 20 15.86 -44.74 -29.05
CA ALA A 20 14.70 -45.13 -28.25
C ALA A 20 15.04 -45.67 -26.83
N LEU A 21 14.06 -45.52 -25.90
CA LEU A 21 13.70 -46.35 -24.72
C LEU A 21 14.68 -46.45 -23.51
N PRO A 22 14.23 -46.88 -22.29
CA PRO A 22 12.89 -47.35 -21.88
C PRO A 22 12.26 -46.70 -20.63
N SER A 23 10.96 -46.95 -20.51
CA SER A 23 10.07 -46.74 -19.36
C SER A 23 10.47 -47.57 -18.13
N ILE A 24 10.30 -47.00 -16.93
CA ILE A 24 10.06 -47.75 -15.68
C ILE A 24 8.91 -47.10 -14.92
N LEU A 25 7.85 -47.89 -14.74
CA LEU A 25 6.70 -47.65 -13.87
C LEU A 25 7.09 -47.86 -12.41
N GLY A 26 6.60 -46.99 -11.53
CA GLY A 26 6.63 -47.18 -10.08
C GLY A 26 5.46 -46.43 -9.45
N ALA A 27 4.31 -47.09 -9.34
CA ALA A 27 3.15 -46.60 -8.63
C ALA A 27 3.25 -46.94 -7.14
N SER A 28 2.89 -45.99 -6.26
CA SER A 28 2.39 -46.30 -4.92
C SER A 28 1.31 -45.29 -4.55
N ALA A 29 0.21 -45.83 -4.01
CA ALA A 29 -1.08 -45.17 -3.81
C ALA A 29 -1.23 -44.57 -2.41
N GLY A 30 -2.05 -43.53 -2.29
CA GLY A 30 -2.63 -42.99 -1.06
C GLY A 30 -4.07 -42.51 -1.30
N PRO A 31 -4.96 -42.50 -0.28
CA PRO A 31 -6.42 -42.73 -0.43
C PRO A 31 -7.25 -41.46 -0.69
N PRO A 32 -8.54 -41.61 -1.09
CA PRO A 32 -9.36 -40.50 -1.59
C PRO A 32 -10.23 -39.85 -0.49
N CYS A 33 -10.45 -38.54 -0.59
CA CYS A 33 -11.55 -37.83 0.06
C CYS A 33 -12.68 -37.62 -0.95
N GLY A 34 -13.91 -37.92 -0.50
CA GLY A 34 -15.10 -38.10 -1.34
C GLY A 34 -15.65 -36.82 -1.95
N ALA A 35 -16.24 -36.99 -3.14
CA ALA A 35 -17.17 -36.06 -3.74
C ALA A 35 -18.48 -36.81 -4.03
N CYS A 36 -19.57 -36.31 -3.45
CA CYS A 36 -20.93 -36.70 -3.79
C CYS A 36 -21.36 -36.07 -5.12
N GLY A 37 -21.76 -36.92 -6.06
CA GLY A 37 -22.96 -36.77 -6.89
C GLY A 37 -23.01 -35.65 -7.92
N LEU A 38 -23.03 -36.04 -9.20
CA LEU A 38 -24.23 -35.89 -10.04
C LEU A 38 -24.08 -36.77 -11.29
N ALA A 39 -25.14 -37.52 -11.58
CA ALA A 39 -25.20 -38.53 -12.61
C ALA A 39 -25.66 -37.97 -13.96
N ARG A 40 -25.03 -38.50 -15.04
CA ARG A 40 -25.55 -38.98 -16.35
C ARG A 40 -26.59 -38.10 -17.08
N VAL A 41 -26.52 -37.89 -18.39
CA VAL A 41 -26.67 -38.89 -19.46
C VAL A 41 -26.05 -38.35 -20.77
N GLY A 42 -25.45 -39.24 -21.59
CA GLY A 42 -24.80 -38.93 -22.87
C GLY A 42 -25.73 -38.90 -24.11
N PRO A 43 -25.27 -39.37 -25.28
CA PRO A 43 -24.89 -38.48 -26.39
C PRO A 43 -25.66 -38.73 -27.69
N ARG A 44 -25.65 -37.79 -28.66
CA ARG A 44 -25.75 -38.12 -30.10
C ARG A 44 -25.39 -36.97 -31.07
N ARG A 45 -24.39 -37.29 -31.90
CA ARG A 45 -24.18 -37.05 -33.35
C ARG A 45 -24.39 -35.68 -34.01
N GLN A 46 -23.31 -35.33 -34.74
CA GLN A 46 -23.19 -34.50 -35.94
C GLN A 46 -24.36 -34.60 -36.94
N LEU A 47 -24.68 -33.47 -37.59
CA LEU A 47 -24.70 -33.34 -39.06
C LEU A 47 -24.77 -31.85 -39.48
N GLN A 48 -23.93 -31.52 -40.47
CA GLN A 48 -23.84 -30.24 -41.17
C GLN A 48 -24.86 -30.15 -42.31
N SER A 49 -24.89 -28.96 -42.93
CA SER A 49 -25.43 -28.56 -44.26
C SER A 49 -26.88 -28.05 -44.22
N ALA A 50 -27.15 -26.75 -44.41
CA ALA A 50 -26.96 -25.85 -45.56
C ALA A 50 -28.18 -25.84 -46.49
N GLY A 51 -28.68 -24.63 -46.76
CA GLY A 51 -29.27 -24.29 -48.06
C GLY A 51 -30.70 -23.74 -48.07
N GLY A 52 -30.81 -22.50 -48.57
CA GLY A 52 -31.99 -21.93 -49.25
C GLY A 52 -33.06 -21.34 -48.32
N GLY A 53 -33.66 -20.18 -48.56
CA GLY A 53 -33.74 -19.24 -49.68
C GLY A 53 -34.90 -18.31 -49.29
N ALA A 54 -34.77 -16.98 -49.39
CA ALA A 54 -35.03 -16.15 -50.56
C ALA A 54 -36.30 -15.29 -50.37
N GLY A 55 -36.18 -14.00 -50.70
CA GLY A 55 -37.26 -13.04 -50.96
C GLY A 55 -37.83 -12.35 -49.71
N GLY A 56 -37.92 -11.03 -49.59
CA GLY A 56 -37.74 -9.93 -50.54
C GLY A 56 -38.91 -8.94 -50.41
N TRP A 57 -38.55 -7.64 -50.39
CA TRP A 57 -39.33 -6.46 -50.81
C TRP A 57 -40.24 -5.69 -49.82
N GLY A 58 -40.10 -4.35 -49.89
CA GLY A 58 -41.13 -3.33 -49.64
C GLY A 58 -41.00 -2.59 -48.30
N GLU A 59 -40.23 -1.51 -48.16
CA GLU A 59 -40.52 -0.10 -48.48
C GLU A 59 -41.67 0.58 -47.72
N GLU A 60 -41.28 1.67 -47.03
CA GLU A 60 -41.94 2.96 -46.76
C GLU A 60 -43.32 3.06 -46.08
N GLY A 61 -43.42 4.07 -45.21
CA GLY A 61 -44.70 4.75 -44.93
C GLY A 61 -44.89 5.24 -43.51
N ALA A 62 -44.57 6.51 -43.27
CA ALA A 62 -44.99 7.27 -42.10
C ALA A 62 -46.52 7.51 -42.11
N GLY A 63 -47.14 7.65 -40.94
CA GLY A 63 -48.55 8.06 -40.84
C GLY A 63 -49.06 8.13 -39.41
N GLU A 64 -49.37 9.36 -38.96
CA GLU A 64 -50.07 9.71 -37.73
C GLU A 64 -51.48 9.11 -37.66
N GLY A 65 -52.02 9.02 -36.43
CA GLY A 65 -53.45 9.23 -36.21
C GLY A 65 -54.18 8.19 -35.37
N GLY A 66 -54.46 8.56 -34.12
CA GLY A 66 -55.86 8.62 -33.65
C GLY A 66 -56.59 7.35 -33.19
N ARG A 67 -56.82 7.32 -31.86
CA ARG A 67 -58.10 7.00 -31.17
C ARG A 67 -58.56 5.54 -31.01
N SER A 68 -58.71 5.20 -29.72
CA SER A 68 -59.98 4.76 -29.07
C SER A 68 -60.27 3.26 -28.84
N SER A 69 -60.14 2.88 -27.54
CA SER A 69 -61.06 2.00 -26.76
C SER A 69 -60.95 0.49 -27.01
N SER A 70 -61.13 -0.46 -26.06
CA SER A 70 -61.52 -0.49 -24.64
C SER A 70 -61.16 -1.87 -24.05
N SER A 71 -60.79 -1.94 -22.78
CA SER A 71 -61.11 -2.97 -21.76
C SER A 71 -60.10 -2.85 -20.60
N ALA A 72 -60.39 -2.04 -19.57
CA ALA A 72 -61.16 -2.37 -18.37
C ALA A 72 -60.51 -3.45 -17.49
N PHE A 73 -59.85 -3.06 -16.40
CA PHE A 73 -60.10 -3.59 -15.06
C PHE A 73 -59.59 -2.60 -13.99
N CYS A 74 -60.48 -2.28 -13.04
CA CYS A 74 -60.32 -1.34 -11.93
C CYS A 74 -59.34 -1.84 -10.85
N TRP A 75 -58.66 -0.92 -10.14
CA TRP A 75 -58.97 -0.55 -8.75
C TRP A 75 -58.36 0.84 -8.40
N ARG A 76 -59.18 1.61 -7.68
CA ARG A 76 -59.12 3.01 -7.23
C ARG A 76 -58.27 3.11 -5.94
N TRP A 77 -57.62 4.22 -5.55
CA TRP A 77 -58.11 5.44 -4.87
C TRP A 77 -56.91 6.44 -4.84
N GLY A 78 -56.98 7.67 -5.38
CA GLY A 78 -57.62 8.90 -4.86
C GLY A 78 -56.63 9.68 -3.96
N GLY A 79 -56.20 10.93 -4.15
CA GLY A 79 -56.63 12.08 -4.96
C GLY A 79 -56.58 13.34 -4.07
N SER A 80 -55.70 14.31 -4.36
CA SER A 80 -55.60 15.64 -3.70
C SER A 80 -56.87 16.51 -3.93
N PRO A 81 -57.03 17.70 -3.30
CA PRO A 81 -56.56 18.93 -3.96
C PRO A 81 -56.22 20.15 -3.05
N ARG A 82 -55.79 21.23 -3.72
CA ARG A 82 -55.26 22.54 -3.27
C ARG A 82 -56.30 23.50 -2.65
N GLY A 83 -55.81 24.49 -1.88
CA GLY A 83 -56.50 25.76 -1.61
C GLY A 83 -55.67 26.75 -0.76
N ARG A 84 -55.38 27.94 -1.30
CA ARG A 84 -54.85 29.15 -0.63
C ARG A 84 -56.00 29.90 0.10
N PRO A 85 -55.74 30.71 1.13
CA PRO A 85 -55.80 32.17 0.92
C PRO A 85 -54.77 32.99 1.74
N GLU A 86 -54.78 34.31 1.52
CA GLU A 86 -53.82 35.35 1.95
C GLU A 86 -54.03 35.93 3.37
N ASN A 87 -52.99 36.65 3.83
CA ASN A 87 -52.92 37.73 4.83
C ASN A 87 -53.06 37.42 6.33
N ILE A 88 -52.02 37.73 7.11
CA ILE A 88 -52.02 38.69 8.25
C ILE A 88 -50.60 38.89 8.80
N VAL A 89 -50.37 40.12 9.26
CA VAL A 89 -49.11 40.78 9.64
C VAL A 89 -48.76 40.52 11.12
N HIS A 90 -47.49 40.82 11.48
CA HIS A 90 -46.99 41.29 12.79
C HIS A 90 -46.53 40.25 13.85
N GLN A 91 -45.21 40.11 14.04
CA GLN A 91 -44.42 40.71 15.15
C GLN A 91 -43.18 39.88 15.54
N THR A 92 -42.05 40.57 15.48
CA THR A 92 -40.74 40.23 16.05
C THR A 92 -40.79 40.38 17.57
N ILE A 93 -40.31 39.40 18.34
CA ILE A 93 -39.98 39.58 19.76
C ILE A 93 -38.54 39.14 20.00
N SER A 94 -37.74 40.11 20.47
CA SER A 94 -36.39 39.92 21.02
C SER A 94 -36.46 39.34 22.42
N SER A 95 -35.58 38.39 22.75
CA SER A 95 -35.33 37.97 24.13
C SER A 95 -33.97 38.53 24.59
N SER A 96 -34.03 39.58 25.42
CA SER A 96 -32.92 40.04 26.25
C SER A 96 -33.10 39.46 27.66
N ALA A 97 -32.01 38.97 28.25
CA ALA A 97 -31.99 38.53 29.65
C ALA A 97 -31.29 39.60 30.50
N THR A 98 -32.01 40.10 31.50
CA THR A 98 -31.59 41.13 32.46
C THR A 98 -30.71 40.54 33.57
N SER A 99 -29.79 41.37 34.07
CA SER A 99 -28.82 41.12 35.14
C SER A 99 -29.44 40.87 36.52
N ALA A 100 -28.71 40.09 37.33
CA ALA A 100 -29.05 39.70 38.71
C ALA A 100 -28.83 40.85 39.74
N PRO A 101 -29.57 40.86 40.87
CA PRO A 101 -29.46 41.92 41.86
C PRO A 101 -28.29 41.69 42.82
N SER A 102 -27.69 42.80 43.26
CA SER A 102 -26.70 42.86 44.34
C SER A 102 -27.39 42.82 45.70
N ALA A 103 -27.00 41.89 46.58
CA ALA A 103 -27.38 41.88 47.98
C ALA A 103 -26.16 42.21 48.85
N SER A 104 -26.32 43.20 49.73
CA SER A 104 -25.30 43.77 50.60
C SER A 104 -25.51 43.35 52.06
N SER A 105 -24.38 43.25 52.75
CA SER A 105 -24.13 43.61 54.15
C SER A 105 -24.14 42.54 55.26
N LYS A 106 -22.95 42.46 55.90
CA LYS A 106 -22.66 42.33 57.35
C LYS A 106 -22.96 41.01 58.05
N ILE A 107 -21.90 40.19 58.21
CA ILE A 107 -21.63 39.44 59.46
C ILE A 107 -20.11 39.49 59.73
N SER A 108 -19.71 40.05 60.88
CA SER A 108 -18.32 40.05 61.37
C SER A 108 -17.94 38.66 61.92
N PRO A 109 -16.68 38.22 61.79
CA PRO A 109 -16.27 36.85 62.09
C PRO A 109 -16.03 36.67 63.59
N MET A 110 -16.66 35.67 64.20
CA MET A 110 -16.19 35.12 65.48
C MET A 110 -15.15 34.03 65.20
N ASN A 111 -14.11 34.02 66.04
CA ASN A 111 -12.88 33.20 66.04
C ASN A 111 -13.08 31.66 66.06
N ALA A 112 -13.81 31.09 65.09
CA ALA A 112 -13.93 29.64 64.89
C ALA A 112 -12.92 29.10 63.85
N SER A 113 -12.23 29.98 63.10
CA SER A 113 -11.29 29.60 62.04
C SER A 113 -9.99 29.01 62.60
N LEU A 114 -9.51 29.46 63.76
CA LEU A 114 -8.24 28.97 64.32
C LEU A 114 -8.40 27.58 64.93
N LEU A 115 -9.49 27.33 65.65
CA LEU A 115 -9.78 26.00 66.19
C LEU A 115 -10.04 24.97 65.08
N ARG A 116 -10.76 25.32 64.00
CA ARG A 116 -10.97 24.42 62.86
C ARG A 116 -9.68 24.11 62.11
N ARG A 117 -8.78 25.10 61.94
CA ARG A 117 -7.48 24.88 61.30
C ARG A 117 -6.53 24.06 62.18
N ALA A 118 -6.55 24.26 63.49
CA ALA A 118 -5.78 23.45 64.43
C ALA A 118 -6.27 22.00 64.49
N LEU A 119 -7.59 21.75 64.48
CA LEU A 119 -8.14 20.40 64.44
C LEU A 119 -7.83 19.70 63.10
N LEU A 120 -7.91 20.41 61.97
CA LEU A 120 -7.54 19.83 60.67
C LEU A 120 -6.04 19.51 60.59
N ALA A 121 -5.18 20.37 61.13
CA ALA A 121 -3.74 20.14 61.16
C ALA A 121 -3.36 18.95 62.04
N LEU A 122 -4.06 18.74 63.17
CA LEU A 122 -3.88 17.57 64.03
C LEU A 122 -4.33 16.26 63.34
N ILE A 123 -5.45 16.28 62.61
CA ILE A 123 -5.92 15.10 61.85
C ILE A 123 -4.95 14.76 60.71
N VAL A 124 -4.51 15.75 59.92
CA VAL A 124 -3.53 15.52 58.84
C VAL A 124 -2.16 15.12 59.40
N GLY A 125 -1.74 15.69 60.53
CA GLY A 125 -0.50 15.31 61.22
C GLY A 125 -0.51 13.88 61.75
N SER A 126 -1.66 13.41 62.25
CA SER A 126 -1.81 12.02 62.74
C SER A 126 -1.82 10.97 61.62
N LEU A 127 -2.22 11.34 60.40
CA LEU A 127 -2.17 10.44 59.23
C LEU A 127 -0.78 10.34 58.58
N ALA A 128 0.12 11.30 58.84
CA ALA A 128 1.50 11.27 58.36
C ALA A 128 2.46 10.49 59.28
N ALA A 129 2.06 10.20 60.53
CA ALA A 129 2.92 9.59 61.55
C ALA A 129 3.00 8.05 61.49
N CYS A 130 2.24 7.38 60.61
CA CYS A 130 2.29 5.92 60.43
C CYS A 130 2.81 5.47 59.05
N ALA A 131 3.33 6.39 58.23
CA ALA A 131 3.96 6.01 56.96
C ALA A 131 5.42 5.62 57.19
N THR A 132 5.66 4.40 57.66
CA THR A 132 6.97 3.75 57.53
C THR A 132 7.30 3.65 56.04
N ARG A 133 8.27 4.43 55.57
CA ARG A 133 8.79 4.28 54.20
C ARG A 133 9.30 2.84 54.05
N PRO A 134 8.78 2.04 53.10
CA PRO A 134 9.42 0.79 52.74
C PRO A 134 10.87 1.11 52.40
N ALA A 135 11.81 0.29 52.85
CA ALA A 135 13.20 0.41 52.43
C ALA A 135 13.24 0.52 50.90
N PRO A 136 14.08 1.40 50.32
CA PRO A 136 14.20 1.50 48.87
C PRO A 136 14.49 0.10 48.33
N GLU A 137 13.54 -0.42 47.56
CA GLU A 137 13.69 -1.71 46.91
C GLU A 137 14.96 -1.61 46.06
N PRO A 138 15.92 -2.55 46.21
CA PRO A 138 17.11 -2.53 45.37
C PRO A 138 16.65 -2.47 43.92
N PRO A 139 17.30 -1.67 43.06
CA PRO A 139 16.93 -1.59 41.65
C PRO A 139 16.79 -3.02 41.11
N PRO A 140 15.72 -3.33 40.36
CA PRO A 140 15.50 -4.69 39.88
C PRO A 140 16.81 -5.16 39.25
N ALA A 141 17.33 -6.28 39.75
CA ALA A 141 18.57 -6.83 39.26
C ALA A 141 18.43 -6.90 37.74
N ARG A 142 19.32 -6.19 37.03
CA ARG A 142 19.34 -6.18 35.56
C ARG A 142 19.20 -7.65 35.16
N PRO A 143 18.13 -8.05 34.43
CA PRO A 143 17.86 -9.47 34.20
C PRO A 143 19.15 -10.08 33.71
N ALA A 144 19.63 -11.13 34.40
CA ALA A 144 20.83 -11.83 34.00
C ALA A 144 20.70 -12.06 32.50
N ARG A 145 21.63 -11.50 31.73
CA ARG A 145 21.65 -11.66 30.28
C ARG A 145 21.70 -13.17 30.07
N VAL A 146 20.57 -13.76 29.68
CA VAL A 146 20.55 -15.15 29.28
C VAL A 146 21.49 -15.20 28.10
N GLU A 147 22.70 -15.72 28.31
CA GLU A 147 23.61 -16.03 27.22
C GLU A 147 22.95 -17.16 26.45
N VAL A 148 22.13 -16.78 25.47
CA VAL A 148 21.57 -17.73 24.52
C VAL A 148 22.75 -18.20 23.68
N ALA A 149 23.04 -19.50 23.78
CA ALA A 149 24.13 -20.11 23.03
C ALA A 149 23.96 -19.82 21.52
N PRO A 150 25.04 -19.54 20.78
CA PRO A 150 25.00 -19.34 19.33
C PRO A 150 24.38 -20.53 18.61
N LEU A 151 23.69 -20.28 17.50
CA LEU A 151 23.15 -21.36 16.65
C LEU A 151 24.29 -22.15 15.98
N PRO A 152 24.08 -23.43 15.62
CA PRO A 152 25.06 -24.17 14.83
C PRO A 152 25.46 -23.43 13.54
N GLY A 153 26.76 -23.20 13.34
CA GLY A 153 27.29 -22.43 12.19
C GLY A 153 27.43 -20.92 12.44
N GLU A 154 27.05 -20.44 13.63
CA GLU A 154 27.25 -19.08 14.09
C GLU A 154 28.60 -18.93 14.82
N PRO A 155 29.45 -17.95 14.46
CA PRO A 155 30.66 -17.61 15.19
C PRO A 155 30.32 -17.17 16.61
N ALA A 156 31.13 -17.60 17.58
CA ALA A 156 30.96 -17.19 18.97
C ALA A 156 31.22 -15.68 19.18
N ALA A 157 32.13 -15.09 18.41
CA ALA A 157 32.45 -13.67 18.48
C ALA A 157 31.64 -12.88 17.43
N LEU A 158 30.96 -11.83 17.88
CA LEU A 158 30.28 -10.88 17.01
C LEU A 158 31.30 -9.88 16.40
N PRO A 159 31.11 -9.43 15.15
CA PRO A 159 31.96 -8.42 14.54
C PRO A 159 31.74 -7.03 15.17
N GLY A 160 32.42 -6.00 14.62
CA GLY A 160 32.16 -4.61 14.99
C GLY A 160 30.87 -4.06 14.39
N SER A 161 30.35 -2.98 14.98
CA SER A 161 29.19 -2.24 14.45
C SER A 161 29.49 -1.58 13.10
N LEU A 162 28.46 -1.49 12.25
CA LEU A 162 28.54 -0.78 10.97
C LEU A 162 27.83 0.57 11.08
N ALA A 163 28.45 1.62 10.55
CA ALA A 163 27.84 2.94 10.47
C ALA A 163 27.27 3.17 9.08
N GLN A 164 26.01 3.61 9.03
CA GLN A 164 25.34 4.08 7.82
C GLN A 164 25.06 5.58 7.96
N PRO A 165 24.87 6.32 6.86
CA PRO A 165 24.61 7.76 6.94
C PRO A 165 23.43 8.17 7.86
N ARG A 166 22.44 7.29 8.03
CA ARG A 166 21.25 7.56 8.87
C ARG A 166 20.96 6.50 9.93
N SER A 167 21.84 5.54 10.15
CA SER A 167 21.65 4.50 11.16
C SER A 167 22.96 3.90 11.65
N HIS A 168 22.89 3.25 12.81
CA HIS A 168 23.96 2.41 13.35
C HIS A 168 23.46 0.98 13.40
N TRP A 169 24.30 0.06 12.95
CA TRP A 169 24.00 -1.35 12.85
C TRP A 169 24.82 -2.09 13.89
N VAL A 170 24.15 -2.59 14.92
CA VAL A 170 24.77 -3.30 16.04
C VAL A 170 24.66 -4.80 15.81
N PRO A 171 25.77 -5.54 15.74
CA PRO A 171 25.72 -6.98 15.50
C PRO A 171 25.08 -7.68 16.70
N VAL A 172 24.26 -8.69 16.41
CA VAL A 172 23.55 -9.49 17.40
C VAL A 172 23.65 -10.96 17.04
N HIS A 173 23.30 -11.84 17.97
CA HIS A 173 23.14 -13.24 17.66
C HIS A 173 21.82 -13.52 16.91
N TRP A 174 21.75 -14.61 16.16
CA TRP A 174 20.52 -15.03 15.49
C TRP A 174 19.36 -15.29 16.46
N SER A 175 19.68 -15.65 17.72
CA SER A 175 18.71 -15.79 18.81
C SER A 175 17.96 -14.50 19.18
N GLU A 176 18.47 -13.33 18.79
CA GLU A 176 17.78 -12.05 18.98
C GLU A 176 16.70 -11.79 17.92
N LEU A 177 16.60 -12.61 16.86
CA LEU A 177 15.59 -12.46 15.81
C LEU A 177 14.33 -13.25 16.19
N PRO A 178 13.25 -12.59 16.61
CA PRO A 178 12.03 -13.29 17.03
C PRO A 178 11.38 -13.97 15.83
N GLY A 179 10.94 -15.22 16.00
CA GLY A 179 10.23 -15.97 14.96
C GLY A 179 11.13 -16.54 13.85
N PHE A 180 12.46 -16.55 14.04
CA PHE A 180 13.40 -16.97 13.00
C PHE A 180 13.20 -18.43 12.55
N ALA A 181 12.77 -19.30 13.47
CA ALA A 181 12.53 -20.70 13.17
C ALA A 181 11.16 -20.96 12.51
N GLU A 182 10.30 -19.95 12.43
CA GLU A 182 8.89 -20.11 12.08
C GLU A 182 8.53 -19.49 10.71
N ASP A 183 9.38 -18.63 10.15
CA ASP A 183 9.09 -17.96 8.87
C ASP A 183 9.09 -18.91 7.67
N ALA A 184 8.14 -18.69 6.75
CA ALA A 184 8.02 -19.39 5.47
C ALA A 184 9.05 -18.88 4.46
N LEU A 185 10.32 -19.27 4.62
CA LEU A 185 11.43 -18.71 3.85
C LEU A 185 11.33 -18.84 2.34
N PHE A 186 10.63 -19.86 1.81
CA PHE A 186 10.50 -20.04 0.36
C PHE A 186 9.90 -18.79 -0.33
N GLU A 187 8.97 -18.10 0.35
CA GLU A 187 8.36 -16.86 -0.17
C GLU A 187 9.37 -15.72 -0.22
N ALA A 188 10.19 -15.57 0.84
CA ALA A 188 11.26 -14.57 0.88
C ALA A 188 12.37 -14.88 -0.13
N TRP A 189 12.64 -16.17 -0.37
CA TRP A 189 13.65 -16.61 -1.33
C TRP A 189 13.31 -16.17 -2.75
N ASN A 190 12.03 -16.24 -3.14
CA ASN A 190 11.56 -15.72 -4.42
C ASN A 190 11.85 -14.22 -4.56
N ALA A 191 11.59 -13.43 -3.51
CA ALA A 191 11.91 -12.00 -3.49
C ALA A 191 13.43 -11.73 -3.56
N TRP A 192 14.24 -12.58 -2.92
CA TRP A 192 15.70 -12.47 -2.97
C TRP A 192 16.24 -12.79 -4.36
N ILE A 193 15.75 -13.85 -5.02
CA ILE A 193 16.11 -14.17 -6.41
C ILE A 193 15.84 -12.98 -7.33
N LYS A 194 14.72 -12.27 -7.14
CA LYS A 194 14.44 -11.01 -7.86
C LYS A 194 15.46 -9.93 -7.57
N SER A 195 15.87 -9.75 -6.31
CA SER A 195 16.98 -8.84 -5.97
C SER A 195 18.28 -9.21 -6.68
N CYS A 196 18.54 -10.50 -6.93
CA CYS A 196 19.71 -10.98 -7.66
C CYS A 196 19.67 -10.73 -9.17
N GLU A 197 18.56 -10.25 -9.75
CA GLU A 197 18.52 -9.71 -11.12
C GLU A 197 19.23 -8.34 -11.20
N ARG A 198 19.28 -7.58 -10.09
CA ARG A 198 19.99 -6.32 -9.93
C ARG A 198 20.66 -6.24 -8.54
N PRO A 199 21.68 -7.08 -8.30
CA PRO A 199 22.27 -7.20 -6.97
C PRO A 199 23.05 -5.94 -6.61
N ALA A 200 22.96 -5.51 -5.36
CA ALA A 200 23.93 -4.56 -4.82
C ALA A 200 25.32 -5.22 -4.79
N PRO A 201 26.43 -4.47 -4.98
CA PRO A 201 27.77 -5.05 -5.11
C PRO A 201 28.13 -6.04 -3.99
N VAL A 202 27.75 -5.73 -2.75
CA VAL A 202 28.05 -6.56 -1.58
C VAL A 202 27.37 -7.94 -1.59
N PHE A 203 26.22 -8.08 -2.28
CA PHE A 203 25.47 -9.34 -2.36
C PHE A 203 25.71 -10.10 -3.66
N ALA A 204 26.45 -9.52 -4.62
CA ALA A 204 26.60 -10.09 -5.96
C ALA A 204 27.21 -11.50 -5.95
N SER A 205 28.23 -11.74 -5.11
CA SER A 205 28.89 -13.04 -4.97
C SER A 205 27.97 -14.12 -4.41
N LEU A 206 27.01 -13.77 -3.55
CA LEU A 206 26.07 -14.71 -2.94
C LEU A 206 24.95 -15.14 -3.89
N CYS A 207 24.70 -14.39 -4.96
CA CYS A 207 23.56 -14.64 -5.85
C CYS A 207 23.65 -15.95 -6.64
N GLY A 208 24.83 -16.58 -6.77
CA GLY A 208 24.94 -17.94 -7.29
C GLY A 208 24.32 -18.96 -6.32
N GLU A 209 24.73 -18.89 -5.06
CA GLU A 209 24.25 -19.76 -3.97
C GLU A 209 22.74 -19.55 -3.71
N VAL A 210 22.28 -18.30 -3.65
CA VAL A 210 20.84 -17.97 -3.48
C VAL A 210 19.99 -18.63 -4.57
N ARG A 211 20.43 -18.63 -5.83
CA ARG A 211 19.69 -19.29 -6.91
C ARG A 211 19.68 -20.81 -6.77
N GLN A 212 20.80 -21.42 -6.40
CA GLN A 212 20.88 -22.87 -6.16
C GLN A 212 19.96 -23.31 -5.02
N LEU A 213 19.87 -22.50 -3.96
CA LEU A 213 19.01 -22.77 -2.80
C LEU A 213 17.51 -22.56 -3.05
N SER A 214 17.11 -22.18 -4.27
CA SER A 214 15.68 -22.04 -4.64
C SER A 214 14.89 -23.35 -4.57
N ILE A 215 15.58 -24.48 -4.72
CA ILE A 215 15.01 -25.84 -4.62
C ILE A 215 15.34 -26.53 -3.28
N ALA A 216 16.02 -25.83 -2.38
CA ALA A 216 16.43 -26.36 -1.09
C ALA A 216 15.28 -26.28 -0.06
N SER A 217 15.40 -27.08 1.00
CA SER A 217 14.49 -27.01 2.14
C SER A 217 14.66 -25.72 2.93
N ALA A 218 13.63 -25.33 3.69
CA ALA A 218 13.71 -24.17 4.60
C ALA A 218 14.79 -24.34 5.68
N GLN A 219 15.15 -25.57 6.05
CA GLN A 219 16.25 -25.83 6.98
C GLN A 219 17.62 -25.52 6.34
N GLU A 220 17.85 -25.95 5.11
CA GLU A 220 19.07 -25.66 4.36
C GLU A 220 19.23 -24.16 4.09
N GLN A 221 18.14 -23.49 3.69
CA GLN A 221 18.13 -22.03 3.52
C GLN A 221 18.51 -21.30 4.82
N ARG A 222 17.95 -21.71 5.97
CA ARG A 222 18.33 -21.14 7.28
C ARG A 222 19.78 -21.41 7.64
N ALA A 223 20.24 -22.65 7.50
CA ALA A 223 21.62 -23.02 7.80
C ALA A 223 22.61 -22.21 6.94
N TRP A 224 22.27 -21.99 5.66
CA TRP A 224 23.03 -21.11 4.79
C TRP A 224 23.03 -19.66 5.28
N MET A 225 21.88 -19.10 5.64
CA MET A 225 21.81 -17.73 6.20
C MET A 225 22.67 -17.61 7.46
N VAL A 226 22.55 -18.56 8.38
CA VAL A 226 23.33 -18.60 9.63
C VAL A 226 24.83 -18.74 9.37
N SER A 227 25.25 -19.42 8.31
CA SER A 227 26.68 -19.60 8.00
C SER A 227 27.29 -18.47 7.18
N ARG A 228 26.52 -17.80 6.31
CA ARG A 228 27.03 -16.79 5.36
C ARG A 228 26.79 -15.35 5.80
N LEU A 229 25.83 -15.12 6.69
CA LEU A 229 25.37 -13.78 7.05
C LEU A 229 25.52 -13.50 8.54
N GLN A 230 25.51 -12.20 8.84
CA GLN A 230 25.51 -11.65 10.19
C GLN A 230 24.28 -10.76 10.35
N PRO A 231 23.41 -11.00 11.34
CA PRO A 231 22.35 -10.06 11.69
C PRO A 231 22.91 -8.86 12.44
N TYR A 232 22.47 -7.67 12.02
CA TYR A 232 22.72 -6.40 12.69
C TYR A 232 21.40 -5.72 13.05
N ARG A 233 21.15 -5.49 14.33
CA ARG A 233 20.03 -4.65 14.77
C ARG A 233 20.23 -3.23 14.26
N VAL A 234 19.23 -2.72 13.53
CA VAL A 234 19.23 -1.34 13.02
C VAL A 234 18.80 -0.41 14.15
N GLN A 235 19.58 0.63 14.40
CA GLN A 235 19.30 1.67 15.38
C GLN A 235 19.43 3.05 14.74
N ALA A 236 18.66 4.00 15.25
CA ALA A 236 18.86 5.41 14.95
C ALA A 236 20.17 5.95 15.55
N PRO A 237 20.69 7.10 15.07
CA PRO A 237 21.91 7.72 15.60
C PRO A 237 21.89 8.02 17.11
N ASP A 238 20.70 8.17 17.70
CA ASP A 238 20.50 8.35 19.14
C ASP A 238 20.42 7.01 19.91
N GLY A 239 20.57 5.87 19.24
CA GLY A 239 20.51 4.52 19.81
C GLY A 239 19.11 3.90 19.82
N ALA A 240 18.06 4.59 19.38
CA ALA A 240 16.70 4.04 19.36
C ALA A 240 16.59 2.86 18.39
N GLY A 241 16.15 1.70 18.88
CA GLY A 241 15.99 0.46 18.09
C GLY A 241 14.56 0.15 17.66
N GLU A 242 13.61 1.02 18.01
CA GLU A 242 12.20 0.90 17.63
C GLU A 242 11.81 2.04 16.69
N GLY A 243 10.87 1.77 15.79
CA GLY A 243 10.31 2.79 14.91
C GLY A 243 8.96 2.40 14.35
N LEU A 244 8.68 2.78 13.10
CA LEU A 244 7.33 2.72 12.54
C LEU A 244 7.23 1.89 11.26
N LEU A 245 6.31 0.93 11.28
CA LEU A 245 5.84 0.22 10.10
C LEU A 245 4.54 0.86 9.59
N THR A 246 4.49 1.12 8.29
CA THR A 246 3.25 1.41 7.56
C THR A 246 3.06 0.38 6.44
N GLY A 247 1.95 0.46 5.70
CA GLY A 247 1.72 -0.38 4.54
C GLY A 247 1.43 0.42 3.27
N TYR A 248 1.83 -0.16 2.14
CA TYR A 248 1.49 0.33 0.80
C TYR A 248 1.11 -0.83 -0.13
N PHE A 249 0.50 -0.51 -1.26
CA PHE A 249 -0.06 -1.50 -2.17
C PHE A 249 -0.11 -0.97 -3.60
N GLU A 250 -0.37 -1.84 -4.55
CA GLU A 250 -0.63 -1.49 -5.95
C GLU A 250 -2.15 -1.49 -6.20
N PRO A 251 -2.81 -0.33 -6.30
CA PRO A 251 -4.25 -0.25 -6.53
C PRO A 251 -4.65 -0.80 -7.89
N GLN A 252 -5.89 -1.26 -7.98
CA GLN A 252 -6.48 -1.76 -9.22
C GLN A 252 -7.78 -1.02 -9.50
N TYR A 253 -7.85 -0.39 -10.67
CA TYR A 253 -9.00 0.45 -11.08
C TYR A 253 -9.44 0.15 -12.51
N GLN A 254 -10.65 0.57 -12.84
CA GLN A 254 -11.11 0.63 -14.23
C GLN A 254 -10.69 1.97 -14.84
N ALA A 255 -10.29 1.95 -16.11
CA ALA A 255 -9.93 3.15 -16.85
C ALA A 255 -10.39 3.06 -18.31
N ALA A 256 -10.42 4.20 -18.99
CA ALA A 256 -10.65 4.27 -20.42
C ALA A 256 -9.49 4.96 -21.14
N ARG A 257 -9.22 4.55 -22.39
CA ARG A 257 -8.20 5.18 -23.24
C ARG A 257 -8.60 6.61 -23.64
N LEU A 258 -9.90 6.82 -23.88
CA LEU A 258 -10.47 8.09 -24.29
C LEU A 258 -11.36 8.66 -23.17
N PRO A 259 -11.45 9.99 -23.04
CA PRO A 259 -12.33 10.62 -22.05
C PRO A 259 -13.81 10.43 -22.40
N GLY A 260 -14.68 10.63 -21.42
CA GLY A 260 -16.14 10.60 -21.57
C GLY A 260 -16.81 9.41 -20.88
N ASN A 261 -18.15 9.38 -20.93
CA ASN A 261 -18.97 8.40 -20.19
C ASN A 261 -18.62 8.32 -18.69
N GLY A 262 -18.18 9.43 -18.10
CA GLY A 262 -17.73 9.56 -16.72
C GLY A 262 -16.27 9.19 -16.47
N TYR A 263 -15.45 8.92 -17.50
CA TYR A 263 -13.99 8.82 -17.40
C TYR A 263 -13.36 10.17 -17.72
N ASP A 264 -13.36 11.09 -16.75
CA ASP A 264 -12.98 12.49 -16.98
C ASP A 264 -11.73 12.92 -16.19
N VAL A 265 -11.09 11.98 -15.48
CA VAL A 265 -9.90 12.24 -14.68
C VAL A 265 -8.65 11.69 -15.38
N PRO A 266 -7.78 12.54 -15.94
CA PRO A 266 -6.63 12.07 -16.71
C PRO A 266 -5.49 11.58 -15.80
N LEU A 267 -4.81 10.53 -16.25
CA LEU A 267 -3.47 10.15 -15.81
C LEU A 267 -2.48 10.56 -16.90
N TYR A 268 -1.41 11.26 -16.53
CA TYR A 268 -0.46 11.81 -17.51
C TYR A 268 0.88 11.08 -17.55
N ALA A 269 1.41 10.95 -18.76
CA ALA A 269 2.83 10.72 -18.99
C ALA A 269 3.67 11.97 -18.66
N PRO A 270 4.98 11.82 -18.37
CA PRO A 270 5.86 12.96 -18.13
C PRO A 270 5.84 13.98 -19.29
N PRO A 271 5.72 15.29 -19.00
CA PRO A 271 5.88 16.30 -20.04
C PRO A 271 7.36 16.39 -20.49
N PRO A 272 7.64 16.82 -21.74
CA PRO A 272 8.99 16.82 -22.32
C PRO A 272 10.04 17.62 -21.55
N ASP A 273 9.62 18.62 -20.78
CA ASP A 273 10.45 19.54 -20.02
C ASP A 273 10.43 19.27 -18.51
N LEU A 274 9.82 18.17 -18.06
CA LEU A 274 9.82 17.75 -16.64
C LEU A 274 11.25 17.72 -16.05
N ALA A 275 12.23 17.23 -16.82
CA ALA A 275 13.61 17.14 -16.35
C ALA A 275 14.32 18.51 -16.27
N ARG A 276 13.89 19.49 -17.08
CA ARG A 276 14.53 20.81 -17.22
C ARG A 276 13.99 21.84 -16.24
N ARG A 277 12.75 21.70 -15.77
CA ARG A 277 12.12 22.61 -14.81
C ARG A 277 11.79 21.87 -13.53
N ARG A 278 12.60 22.14 -12.49
CA ARG A 278 12.45 21.57 -11.15
C ARG A 278 12.44 22.69 -10.10
N PRO A 279 11.38 22.82 -9.28
CA PRO A 279 10.14 22.03 -9.32
C PRO A 279 9.28 22.38 -10.54
N TRP A 280 8.48 21.41 -10.98
CA TRP A 280 7.48 21.59 -12.04
C TRP A 280 6.19 22.25 -11.47
N PHE A 281 5.20 22.47 -12.33
CA PHE A 281 3.89 23.01 -11.91
C PHE A 281 3.26 22.18 -10.78
N THR A 282 2.65 22.86 -9.82
CA THR A 282 1.83 22.26 -8.77
C THR A 282 0.56 21.63 -9.36
N ARG A 283 -0.10 20.77 -8.58
CA ARG A 283 -1.39 20.18 -8.97
C ARG A 283 -2.44 21.24 -9.33
N GLN A 284 -2.51 22.34 -8.59
CA GLN A 284 -3.40 23.46 -8.90
C GLN A 284 -3.04 24.14 -10.22
N GLU A 285 -1.75 24.43 -10.44
CA GLU A 285 -1.30 25.07 -11.67
C GLU A 285 -1.52 24.17 -12.90
N ILE A 286 -1.42 22.84 -12.76
CA ILE A 286 -1.77 21.89 -13.82
C ILE A 286 -3.21 22.07 -14.30
N ASP A 287 -4.13 22.31 -13.37
CA ASP A 287 -5.56 22.47 -13.68
C ASP A 287 -5.91 23.89 -14.15
N THR A 288 -5.11 24.90 -13.81
CA THR A 288 -5.51 26.33 -13.95
C THR A 288 -4.62 27.17 -14.86
N VAL A 289 -3.38 26.76 -15.13
CA VAL A 289 -2.41 27.56 -15.89
C VAL A 289 -2.29 27.04 -17.32
N PRO A 290 -2.56 27.88 -18.35
CA PRO A 290 -2.52 27.46 -19.75
C PRO A 290 -1.18 26.85 -20.18
N GLN A 291 -0.05 27.34 -19.65
CA GLN A 291 1.27 26.79 -19.95
C GLN A 291 1.41 25.33 -19.49
N ALA A 292 0.88 24.99 -18.31
CA ALA A 292 0.92 23.63 -17.78
C ALA A 292 0.02 22.69 -18.59
N GLN A 293 -1.20 23.16 -18.91
CA GLN A 293 -2.16 22.43 -19.74
C GLN A 293 -1.60 22.17 -21.15
N ALA A 294 -0.97 23.17 -21.77
CA ALA A 294 -0.33 23.03 -23.08
C ALA A 294 0.81 22.01 -23.06
N ALA A 295 1.61 21.98 -21.98
CA ALA A 295 2.69 20.98 -21.83
C ALA A 295 2.17 19.54 -21.66
N LEU A 296 0.92 19.37 -21.18
CA LEU A 296 0.26 18.07 -20.98
C LEU A 296 -0.72 17.70 -22.10
N ALA A 297 -0.94 18.58 -23.07
CA ALA A 297 -1.80 18.32 -24.21
C ALA A 297 -1.32 17.05 -24.96
N GLY A 298 -2.23 16.09 -25.16
CA GLY A 298 -1.91 14.80 -25.79
C GLY A 298 -1.05 13.85 -24.95
N ARG A 299 -0.84 14.12 -23.66
CA ARG A 299 -0.03 13.27 -22.75
C ARG A 299 -0.85 12.40 -21.82
N ALA A 300 -2.18 12.48 -21.86
CA ALA A 300 -3.05 11.60 -21.09
C ALA A 300 -2.90 10.16 -21.60
N ILE A 301 -2.58 9.23 -20.71
CA ILE A 301 -2.39 7.80 -21.04
C ILE A 301 -3.63 6.96 -20.72
N ALA A 302 -4.43 7.42 -19.75
CA ALA A 302 -5.67 6.79 -19.35
C ALA A 302 -6.56 7.82 -18.63
N TRP A 303 -7.85 7.55 -18.59
CA TRP A 303 -8.85 8.35 -17.90
C TRP A 303 -9.55 7.49 -16.84
N LEU A 304 -9.65 8.00 -15.63
CA LEU A 304 -10.35 7.40 -14.50
C LEU A 304 -11.69 8.11 -14.27
N ARG A 305 -12.55 7.45 -13.50
CA ARG A 305 -13.84 8.02 -13.10
C ARG A 305 -13.76 8.92 -11.89
N ASP A 306 -12.94 8.52 -10.91
CA ASP A 306 -12.90 9.17 -9.60
C ASP A 306 -11.55 9.85 -9.36
N PRO A 307 -11.51 11.15 -9.02
CA PRO A 307 -10.25 11.83 -8.72
C PRO A 307 -9.57 11.34 -7.44
N VAL A 308 -10.29 10.68 -6.53
CA VAL A 308 -9.68 9.96 -5.41
C VAL A 308 -8.86 8.77 -5.91
N ASP A 309 -9.32 8.02 -6.90
CA ASP A 309 -8.55 6.91 -7.47
C ASP A 309 -7.24 7.40 -8.09
N ALA A 310 -7.30 8.52 -8.83
CA ALA A 310 -6.11 9.19 -9.34
C ALA A 310 -5.19 9.67 -8.20
N MET A 311 -5.73 10.24 -7.13
CA MET A 311 -4.95 10.65 -5.95
C MET A 311 -4.27 9.45 -5.28
N VAL A 312 -4.97 8.33 -5.11
CA VAL A 312 -4.41 7.10 -4.54
C VAL A 312 -3.29 6.58 -5.43
N LEU A 313 -3.47 6.51 -6.76
CA LEU A 313 -2.39 6.15 -7.68
C LEU A 313 -1.17 7.05 -7.53
N HIS A 314 -1.35 8.37 -7.44
CA HIS A 314 -0.23 9.31 -7.25
C HIS A 314 0.51 9.08 -5.93
N ILE A 315 -0.20 8.67 -4.88
CA ILE A 315 0.39 8.37 -3.56
C ILE A 315 1.15 7.05 -3.60
N GLN A 316 0.57 6.00 -4.20
CA GLN A 316 1.18 4.68 -4.26
C GLN A 316 2.32 4.60 -5.29
N GLY A 317 2.28 5.41 -6.34
CA GLY A 317 3.32 5.50 -7.37
C GLY A 317 3.16 4.49 -8.52
N SER A 318 2.28 3.50 -8.38
CA SER A 318 1.92 2.58 -9.46
C SER A 318 0.50 2.06 -9.28
N GLY A 319 -0.04 1.40 -10.31
CA GLY A 319 -1.32 0.70 -10.23
C GLY A 319 -1.59 -0.18 -11.44
N ARG A 320 -2.66 -0.95 -11.36
CA ARG A 320 -3.18 -1.81 -12.44
C ARG A 320 -4.48 -1.23 -12.96
N LEU A 321 -4.60 -1.11 -14.26
CA LEU A 321 -5.81 -0.62 -14.91
C LEU A 321 -6.42 -1.74 -15.76
N ASP A 322 -7.69 -2.05 -15.52
CA ASP A 322 -8.55 -2.68 -16.52
C ASP A 322 -8.94 -1.59 -17.52
N LEU A 323 -8.13 -1.46 -18.57
CA LEU A 323 -8.19 -0.37 -19.53
C LEU A 323 -9.12 -0.75 -20.68
N ILE A 324 -10.15 0.06 -20.89
CA ILE A 324 -11.04 0.01 -22.04
C ILE A 324 -10.38 0.79 -23.18
N GLU A 325 -9.97 0.09 -24.23
CA GLU A 325 -9.36 0.68 -25.42
C GLU A 325 -10.42 1.39 -26.29
N ALA A 326 -9.97 2.17 -27.28
CA ALA A 326 -10.85 2.95 -28.15
C ALA A 326 -11.80 2.08 -29.00
N ASP A 327 -11.40 0.84 -29.29
CA ASP A 327 -12.22 -0.16 -30.00
C ASP A 327 -13.16 -0.95 -29.07
N GLY A 328 -13.17 -0.63 -27.77
CA GLY A 328 -13.99 -1.29 -26.75
C GLY A 328 -13.37 -2.57 -26.17
N THR A 329 -12.20 -3.01 -26.67
CA THR A 329 -11.48 -4.14 -26.07
C THR A 329 -10.95 -3.78 -24.69
N ARG A 330 -10.73 -4.80 -23.85
CA ARG A 330 -10.20 -4.63 -22.50
C ARG A 330 -8.81 -5.21 -22.39
N ARG A 331 -7.93 -4.46 -21.74
CA ARG A 331 -6.56 -4.88 -21.49
C ARG A 331 -6.16 -4.55 -20.05
N LEU A 332 -5.55 -5.52 -19.38
CA LEU A 332 -4.85 -5.24 -18.15
C LEU A 332 -3.52 -4.56 -18.46
N VAL A 333 -3.32 -3.36 -17.92
CA VAL A 333 -2.06 -2.63 -18.03
C VAL A 333 -1.58 -2.19 -16.65
N ARG A 334 -0.27 -2.01 -16.50
CA ARG A 334 0.33 -1.39 -15.32
C ARG A 334 0.65 0.06 -15.64
N VAL A 335 0.27 0.97 -14.76
CA VAL A 335 0.80 2.34 -14.76
C VAL A 335 1.93 2.40 -13.74
N ALA A 336 3.16 2.56 -14.22
CA ALA A 336 4.36 2.61 -13.39
C ALA A 336 4.86 4.05 -13.22
N TYR A 337 5.47 4.36 -12.08
CA TYR A 337 6.08 5.67 -11.82
C TYR A 337 7.08 6.06 -12.92
N ALA A 338 6.91 7.26 -13.48
CA ALA A 338 7.78 7.81 -14.51
C ALA A 338 8.35 9.20 -14.16
N GLY A 339 7.90 9.82 -13.07
CA GLY A 339 8.44 11.08 -12.60
C GLY A 339 7.50 11.80 -11.62
N THR A 340 7.98 12.90 -11.05
CA THR A 340 7.18 13.77 -10.18
C THR A 340 7.53 15.22 -10.44
N ASN A 341 6.65 16.13 -10.05
CA ASN A 341 6.87 17.58 -10.15
C ASN A 341 7.83 18.14 -9.09
N ASP A 342 8.49 17.28 -8.30
CA ASP A 342 9.41 17.62 -7.20
C ASP A 342 8.79 18.55 -6.14
N ARG A 343 7.45 18.54 -5.99
CA ARG A 343 6.75 19.25 -4.92
C ARG A 343 6.56 18.35 -3.69
N PRO A 344 6.56 18.91 -2.47
CA PRO A 344 6.32 18.14 -1.26
C PRO A 344 4.90 17.58 -1.24
N TYR A 345 4.76 16.35 -0.76
CA TYR A 345 3.45 15.77 -0.49
C TYR A 345 2.78 16.50 0.68
N ARG A 346 1.48 16.78 0.55
CA ARG A 346 0.63 17.20 1.66
C ARG A 346 -0.61 16.32 1.71
N SER A 347 -1.01 15.92 2.91
CA SER A 347 -2.16 15.02 3.09
C SER A 347 -3.47 15.77 2.95
N ILE A 348 -4.28 15.38 1.95
CA ILE A 348 -5.66 15.88 1.79
C ILE A 348 -6.57 15.44 2.93
N GLY A 349 -6.29 14.27 3.52
CA GLY A 349 -6.99 13.77 4.70
C GLY A 349 -6.72 14.64 5.92
N ARG A 350 -5.45 15.04 6.12
CA ARG A 350 -5.08 15.97 7.19
C ARG A 350 -5.72 17.35 6.99
N TRP A 351 -5.76 17.84 5.76
CA TRP A 351 -6.44 19.09 5.40
C TRP A 351 -7.93 19.09 5.78
N LEU A 352 -8.64 17.96 5.61
CA LEU A 352 -10.03 17.81 6.06
C LEU A 352 -10.15 17.78 7.59
N LEU A 353 -9.27 17.03 8.27
CA LEU A 353 -9.27 16.90 9.73
C LEU A 353 -8.96 18.23 10.42
N ASP A 354 -7.98 18.99 9.92
CA ASP A 354 -7.56 20.26 10.50
C ASP A 354 -8.68 21.32 10.44
N GLN A 355 -9.60 21.21 9.49
CA GLN A 355 -10.77 22.07 9.38
C GLN A 355 -12.02 21.51 10.09
N GLY A 356 -11.93 20.33 10.71
CA GLY A 356 -13.09 19.67 11.34
C GLY A 356 -14.19 19.24 10.35
N LEU A 357 -13.84 19.08 9.06
CA LEU A 357 -14.80 18.75 8.00
C LEU A 357 -15.16 17.26 7.97
N VAL A 358 -14.30 16.40 8.55
CA VAL A 358 -14.52 14.96 8.72
C VAL A 358 -14.05 14.54 10.11
N ARG A 359 -14.61 13.44 10.64
CA ARG A 359 -14.14 12.83 11.89
C ARG A 359 -12.93 11.91 11.67
N ASP A 360 -12.94 11.20 10.55
CA ASP A 360 -11.88 10.29 10.13
C ASP A 360 -11.50 10.54 8.66
N ALA A 361 -10.20 10.48 8.37
CA ALA A 361 -9.66 10.72 7.03
C ALA A 361 -9.47 9.41 6.24
N THR A 362 -10.47 8.53 6.25
CA THR A 362 -10.44 7.29 5.46
C THR A 362 -10.83 7.55 4.01
N TRP A 363 -10.39 6.72 3.05
CA TRP A 363 -10.78 6.90 1.65
C TRP A 363 -12.30 6.91 1.42
N PRO A 364 -13.09 6.02 2.07
CA PRO A 364 -14.55 6.13 2.02
C PRO A 364 -15.08 7.44 2.60
N GLY A 365 -14.54 7.90 3.73
CA GLY A 365 -14.92 9.19 4.34
C GLY A 365 -14.62 10.38 3.44
N ILE A 366 -13.47 10.39 2.77
CA ILE A 366 -13.08 11.44 1.81
C ILE A 366 -14.05 11.45 0.62
N ARG A 367 -14.39 10.29 0.05
CA ARG A 367 -15.37 10.22 -1.06
C ARG A 367 -16.76 10.69 -0.62
N ALA A 368 -17.20 10.29 0.57
CA ALA A 368 -18.48 10.73 1.13
C ALA A 368 -18.53 12.25 1.31
N TRP A 369 -17.43 12.85 1.77
CA TRP A 369 -17.33 14.31 1.88
C TRP A 369 -17.36 14.99 0.50
N MET A 370 -16.61 14.47 -0.48
CA MET A 370 -16.59 15.03 -1.84
C MET A 370 -17.96 14.98 -2.52
N ALA A 371 -18.71 13.89 -2.34
CA ALA A 371 -20.07 13.76 -2.88
C ALA A 371 -21.04 14.81 -2.31
N GLN A 372 -20.79 15.29 -1.09
CA GLN A 372 -21.59 16.32 -0.43
C GLN A 372 -21.09 17.76 -0.71
N ASN A 373 -19.86 17.91 -1.21
CA ASN A 373 -19.21 19.21 -1.42
C ASN A 373 -18.54 19.25 -2.82
N PRO A 374 -19.29 19.02 -3.92
CA PRO A 374 -18.73 18.92 -5.27
C PRO A 374 -17.96 20.18 -5.69
N GLU A 375 -18.38 21.35 -5.23
CA GLU A 375 -17.77 22.65 -5.52
C GLU A 375 -16.40 22.85 -4.86
N ARG A 376 -16.07 22.06 -3.83
CA ARG A 376 -14.80 22.14 -3.08
C ARG A 376 -13.84 20.99 -3.39
N VAL A 377 -14.19 20.10 -4.32
CA VAL A 377 -13.34 18.96 -4.68
C VAL A 377 -11.97 19.43 -5.19
N SER A 378 -11.94 20.43 -6.07
CA SER A 378 -10.68 20.98 -6.57
C SER A 378 -9.81 21.56 -5.45
N GLU A 379 -10.41 22.35 -4.54
CA GLU A 379 -9.74 22.91 -3.37
C GLU A 379 -9.06 21.81 -2.52
N LEU A 380 -9.81 20.74 -2.21
CA LEU A 380 -9.30 19.58 -1.48
C LEU A 380 -8.11 18.93 -2.19
N LEU A 381 -8.24 18.65 -3.49
CA LEU A 381 -7.19 17.96 -4.25
C LEU A 381 -5.93 18.84 -4.35
N TRP A 382 -6.11 20.15 -4.56
CA TRP A 382 -5.04 21.14 -4.66
C TRP A 382 -4.26 21.35 -3.35
N ALA A 383 -4.84 20.98 -2.20
CA ALA A 383 -4.10 20.96 -0.93
C ALA A 383 -2.82 20.13 -1.01
N ASN A 384 -2.78 19.11 -1.88
CA ASN A 384 -1.57 18.37 -2.24
C ASN A 384 -0.92 18.92 -3.53
N PRO A 385 0.14 19.74 -3.44
CA PRO A 385 0.77 20.33 -4.63
C PRO A 385 1.57 19.29 -5.45
N ARG A 386 1.84 18.11 -4.88
CA ARG A 386 2.59 17.04 -5.54
C ARG A 386 1.77 16.38 -6.64
N TYR A 387 2.41 16.19 -7.78
CA TYR A 387 1.89 15.45 -8.93
C TYR A 387 2.88 14.36 -9.34
N VAL A 388 2.38 13.18 -9.71
CA VAL A 388 3.17 12.04 -10.17
C VAL A 388 2.76 11.71 -11.60
N PHE A 389 3.75 11.46 -12.44
CA PHE A 389 3.55 11.08 -13.84
C PHE A 389 3.85 9.61 -14.01
N PHE A 390 3.15 8.97 -14.95
CA PHE A 390 3.20 7.52 -15.13
C PHE A 390 3.65 7.14 -16.54
N ARG A 391 4.10 5.90 -16.70
CA ARG A 391 4.20 5.26 -18.01
C ARG A 391 3.35 4.00 -17.99
N GLU A 392 2.75 3.68 -19.13
CA GLU A 392 2.05 2.42 -19.33
C GLU A 392 3.08 1.30 -19.57
N GLU A 393 2.91 0.19 -18.85
CA GLU A 393 3.63 -1.05 -19.04
C GLU A 393 2.61 -2.13 -19.39
N PRO A 394 2.75 -2.79 -20.56
CA PRO A 394 1.85 -3.88 -20.93
C PRO A 394 1.97 -5.02 -19.92
N MET A 395 0.86 -5.70 -19.65
CA MET A 395 0.86 -6.89 -18.79
C MET A 395 0.28 -8.07 -19.55
N ASP A 396 1.07 -9.12 -19.72
CA ASP A 396 0.53 -10.43 -20.04
C ASP A 396 0.10 -11.19 -18.77
N ALA A 397 -0.38 -12.42 -18.94
CA ALA A 397 -0.82 -13.26 -17.83
C ALA A 397 0.32 -13.61 -16.85
N PHE A 398 1.56 -13.67 -17.33
CA PHE A 398 2.72 -13.96 -16.51
C PHE A 398 3.15 -12.74 -15.70
N ASP A 399 3.23 -11.57 -16.33
CA ASP A 399 3.54 -10.29 -15.68
C ASP A 399 2.53 -9.93 -14.59
N ALA A 400 1.27 -10.34 -14.76
CA ALA A 400 0.21 -10.13 -13.78
C ALA A 400 0.46 -10.82 -12.44
N ALA A 401 1.29 -11.87 -12.39
CA ALA A 401 1.66 -12.55 -11.16
C ALA A 401 2.69 -11.77 -10.30
N PHE A 402 3.31 -10.72 -10.82
CA PHE A 402 4.36 -9.96 -10.13
C PHE A 402 3.88 -8.56 -9.74
N GLY A 403 4.39 -8.02 -8.62
CA GLY A 403 4.15 -6.63 -8.23
C GLY A 403 4.86 -5.62 -9.15
N PRO A 404 4.66 -4.32 -8.91
CA PRO A 404 5.30 -3.27 -9.68
C PRO A 404 6.82 -3.30 -9.43
N ARG A 405 7.60 -2.67 -10.31
CA ARG A 405 9.05 -2.53 -10.08
C ARG A 405 9.30 -1.46 -9.02
N GLY A 406 9.96 -1.83 -7.93
CA GLY A 406 10.39 -0.88 -6.90
C GLY A 406 11.59 -0.06 -7.32
N ALA A 407 12.07 0.81 -6.44
CA ALA A 407 13.22 1.68 -6.69
C ALA A 407 14.54 0.95 -6.97
N GLN A 408 14.69 -0.33 -6.55
CA GLN A 408 15.82 -1.18 -6.97
C GLN A 408 15.74 -1.57 -8.47
N GLY A 409 14.57 -1.46 -9.09
CA GLY A 409 14.30 -1.81 -10.48
C GLY A 409 13.87 -3.28 -10.69
N VAL A 410 13.56 -3.99 -9.61
CA VAL A 410 13.10 -5.38 -9.62
C VAL A 410 11.62 -5.44 -9.19
N PRO A 411 10.84 -6.45 -9.64
CA PRO A 411 9.45 -6.59 -9.23
C PRO A 411 9.31 -6.82 -7.72
N LEU A 412 8.36 -6.14 -7.10
CA LEU A 412 8.03 -6.31 -5.69
C LEU A 412 7.22 -7.59 -5.47
N THR A 413 7.47 -8.23 -4.33
CA THR A 413 6.83 -9.46 -3.89
C THR A 413 5.91 -9.14 -2.71
N PRO A 414 4.59 -9.39 -2.83
CA PRO A 414 3.64 -9.17 -1.74
C PRO A 414 4.11 -9.82 -0.44
N GLY A 415 4.08 -9.06 0.66
CA GLY A 415 4.44 -9.54 1.99
C GLY A 415 5.93 -9.81 2.22
N ARG A 416 6.78 -9.61 1.20
CA ARG A 416 8.24 -9.89 1.24
C ARG A 416 9.11 -8.74 0.76
N SER A 417 8.51 -7.65 0.26
CA SER A 417 9.22 -6.42 -0.09
C SER A 417 8.87 -5.29 0.87
N ILE A 418 9.87 -4.46 1.17
CA ILE A 418 9.69 -3.22 1.93
C ILE A 418 10.31 -2.03 1.20
N ALA A 419 9.67 -0.87 1.37
CA ALA A 419 10.28 0.41 1.12
C ALA A 419 11.05 0.89 2.36
N VAL A 420 12.25 1.45 2.17
CA VAL A 420 13.12 1.91 3.26
C VAL A 420 13.77 3.26 2.93
N ASP A 421 14.37 3.91 3.94
CA ASP A 421 15.34 4.98 3.71
C ASP A 421 16.66 4.34 3.23
N LYS A 422 17.01 4.55 1.97
CA LYS A 422 18.23 4.00 1.36
C LYS A 422 19.53 4.47 2.00
N ALA A 423 19.50 5.60 2.74
CA ALA A 423 20.65 6.09 3.49
C ALA A 423 20.79 5.40 4.87
N SER A 424 19.78 4.62 5.27
CA SER A 424 19.84 3.71 6.43
C SER A 424 20.06 2.27 5.98
N ILE A 425 19.25 1.78 5.02
CA ILE A 425 19.28 0.39 4.55
C ILE A 425 19.45 0.38 3.03
N PRO A 426 20.62 -0.02 2.51
CA PRO A 426 20.85 -0.11 1.06
C PRO A 426 19.89 -1.09 0.38
N TYR A 427 19.59 -0.85 -0.90
CA TYR A 427 18.73 -1.75 -1.67
C TYR A 427 19.30 -3.16 -1.80
N GLY A 428 18.41 -4.13 -1.92
CA GLY A 428 18.72 -5.56 -1.98
C GLY A 428 19.09 -6.16 -0.63
N THR A 429 19.21 -5.37 0.44
CA THR A 429 19.49 -5.88 1.78
C THR A 429 18.34 -6.78 2.26
N PRO A 430 18.61 -8.05 2.63
CA PRO A 430 17.67 -8.86 3.36
C PRO A 430 17.55 -8.35 4.79
N VAL A 431 16.32 -8.18 5.24
CA VAL A 431 15.99 -7.58 6.52
C VAL A 431 15.05 -8.52 7.28
N TRP A 432 15.43 -8.87 8.50
CA TRP A 432 14.47 -9.46 9.42
C TRP A 432 13.58 -8.35 9.98
N LEU A 433 12.27 -8.50 9.81
CA LEU A 433 11.27 -7.53 10.24
C LEU A 433 10.45 -8.13 11.38
N ALA A 434 10.46 -7.46 12.53
CA ALA A 434 9.56 -7.78 13.65
C ALA A 434 8.67 -6.59 13.96
N SER A 435 7.36 -6.81 13.93
CA SER A 435 6.36 -5.78 14.17
C SER A 435 5.19 -6.39 14.95
N PRO A 436 5.17 -6.23 16.28
CA PRO A 436 4.04 -6.63 17.09
C PRO A 436 2.91 -5.62 16.86
N GLY A 437 1.81 -6.05 16.27
CA GLY A 437 0.68 -5.17 16.00
C GLY A 437 -0.63 -5.96 15.94
N PRO A 438 -1.76 -5.32 16.29
CA PRO A 438 -3.05 -5.98 16.33
C PRO A 438 -3.62 -6.26 14.94
N LEU A 439 -3.13 -5.55 13.90
CA LEU A 439 -3.61 -5.73 12.53
C LEU A 439 -2.91 -6.90 11.86
N VAL A 440 -1.58 -6.87 11.83
CA VAL A 440 -0.77 -7.95 11.26
C VAL A 440 0.46 -8.17 12.15
N PRO A 441 0.50 -9.24 12.96
CA PRO A 441 1.72 -9.62 13.67
C PRO A 441 2.75 -10.14 12.65
N LEU A 442 3.92 -9.51 12.59
CA LEU A 442 4.96 -9.83 11.62
C LEU A 442 6.27 -10.20 12.31
N GLN A 443 6.82 -11.35 11.92
CA GLN A 443 8.16 -11.83 12.24
C GLN A 443 8.64 -12.59 11.01
N ARG A 444 9.33 -11.91 10.10
CA ARG A 444 9.65 -12.50 8.78
C ARG A 444 10.83 -11.86 8.07
N LEU A 445 11.43 -12.63 7.17
CA LEU A 445 12.42 -12.14 6.22
C LEU A 445 11.72 -11.34 5.11
N VAL A 446 12.21 -10.12 4.88
CA VAL A 446 11.80 -9.22 3.78
C VAL A 446 13.03 -8.66 3.07
N LEU A 447 12.84 -8.08 1.89
CA LEU A 447 13.90 -7.49 1.08
C LEU A 447 13.65 -5.98 0.92
N ALA A 448 14.70 -5.18 1.14
CA ALA A 448 14.69 -3.74 0.88
C ALA A 448 14.78 -3.46 -0.63
N GLN A 449 13.64 -3.43 -1.32
CA GLN A 449 13.57 -3.35 -2.79
C GLN A 449 13.02 -2.01 -3.30
N ASP A 450 12.59 -1.14 -2.39
CA ASP A 450 11.89 0.09 -2.74
C ASP A 450 12.23 1.28 -1.82
N THR A 451 11.75 2.46 -2.19
CA THR A 451 11.82 3.66 -1.34
C THR A 451 10.60 4.55 -1.55
N GLY A 452 10.31 5.41 -0.58
CA GLY A 452 9.26 6.42 -0.69
C GLY A 452 9.69 7.71 -0.01
N SER A 453 9.27 8.87 -0.53
CA SER A 453 9.70 10.15 0.03
C SER A 453 9.23 10.41 1.47
N ALA A 454 8.22 9.66 1.94
CA ALA A 454 7.75 9.69 3.33
C ALA A 454 8.42 8.63 4.22
N ILE A 455 9.26 7.77 3.64
CA ILE A 455 9.93 6.65 4.31
C ILE A 455 11.36 7.09 4.61
N VAL A 456 11.50 7.88 5.68
CA VAL A 456 12.75 8.51 6.09
C VAL A 456 13.07 8.10 7.53
N GLY A 457 14.34 7.77 7.79
CA GLY A 457 14.83 7.42 9.13
C GLY A 457 15.37 6.00 9.24
N ALA A 458 16.02 5.72 10.38
CA ALA A 458 16.75 4.48 10.61
C ALA A 458 15.85 3.23 10.65
N VAL A 459 14.86 3.25 11.55
CA VAL A 459 13.92 2.15 11.81
C VAL A 459 12.55 2.53 11.23
N ARG A 460 12.50 2.68 9.92
CA ARG A 460 11.28 3.08 9.18
C ARG A 460 11.14 2.21 7.94
N ALA A 461 10.00 1.54 7.81
CA ALA A 461 9.70 0.74 6.63
C ALA A 461 8.24 0.86 6.21
N ASP A 462 7.99 0.78 4.90
CA ASP A 462 6.64 0.59 4.34
C ASP A 462 6.53 -0.84 3.81
N PHE A 463 5.49 -1.56 4.22
CA PHE A 463 5.31 -2.97 3.90
C PHE A 463 4.44 -3.14 2.66
N PHE A 464 4.97 -3.79 1.63
CA PHE A 464 4.23 -3.99 0.39
C PHE A 464 3.22 -5.13 0.55
N LEU A 465 1.92 -4.80 0.53
CA LEU A 465 0.86 -5.79 0.77
C LEU A 465 0.39 -6.53 -0.49
N GLY A 466 0.90 -6.16 -1.66
CA GLY A 466 0.41 -6.65 -2.95
C GLY A 466 -0.53 -5.67 -3.62
N TRP A 467 -1.58 -6.17 -4.26
CA TRP A 467 -2.47 -5.35 -5.10
C TRP A 467 -3.95 -5.59 -4.82
N GLY A 468 -4.78 -4.67 -5.31
CA GLY A 468 -6.23 -4.74 -5.22
C GLY A 468 -6.81 -4.22 -3.90
N ALA A 469 -8.14 -4.33 -3.76
CA ALA A 469 -8.89 -3.70 -2.68
C ALA A 469 -8.49 -4.19 -1.27
N GLN A 470 -8.34 -5.52 -1.09
CA GLN A 470 -7.98 -6.10 0.20
C GLN A 470 -6.59 -5.66 0.68
N ALA A 471 -5.63 -5.59 -0.24
CA ALA A 471 -4.30 -5.05 0.06
C ALA A 471 -4.40 -3.58 0.48
N GLY A 472 -5.23 -2.78 -0.22
CA GLY A 472 -5.46 -1.38 0.10
C GLY A 472 -6.11 -1.14 1.47
N GLU A 473 -7.11 -1.93 1.84
CA GLU A 473 -7.76 -1.84 3.14
C GLU A 473 -6.81 -2.15 4.31
N THR A 474 -5.94 -3.13 4.12
CA THR A 474 -4.96 -3.51 5.14
C THR A 474 -3.83 -2.48 5.18
N ALA A 475 -3.32 -2.03 4.03
CA ALA A 475 -2.27 -1.03 3.93
C ALA A 475 -2.68 0.31 4.56
N GLY A 476 -3.89 0.79 4.26
CA GLY A 476 -4.39 2.06 4.78
C GLY A 476 -4.59 2.10 6.31
N ARG A 477 -4.68 0.94 6.96
CA ARG A 477 -4.80 0.80 8.42
C ARG A 477 -3.48 0.41 9.09
N LEU A 478 -2.48 -0.04 8.32
CA LEU A 478 -1.23 -0.54 8.86
C LEU A 478 -0.40 0.63 9.42
N LYS A 479 -0.33 0.69 10.75
CA LYS A 479 0.50 1.63 11.49
C LYS A 479 0.85 1.01 12.84
N GLN A 480 2.07 0.47 12.97
CA GLN A 480 2.46 -0.29 14.16
C GLN A 480 3.97 -0.20 14.46
N PRO A 481 4.39 -0.50 15.71
CA PRO A 481 5.80 -0.49 16.11
C PRO A 481 6.66 -1.43 15.26
N LEU A 482 7.91 -1.08 15.03
CA LEU A 482 8.82 -1.81 14.14
C LEU A 482 10.19 -1.99 14.78
N ARG A 483 10.76 -3.18 14.61
CA ARG A 483 12.19 -3.48 14.82
C ARG A 483 12.73 -4.16 13.56
N LEU A 484 13.96 -3.80 13.18
CA LEU A 484 14.62 -4.29 11.96
C LEU A 484 16.01 -4.83 12.28
N TRP A 485 16.39 -5.91 11.60
CA TRP A 485 17.75 -6.40 11.56
C TRP A 485 18.21 -6.56 10.12
N ALA A 486 19.28 -5.86 9.73
CA ALA A 486 19.90 -6.05 8.43
C ALA A 486 20.74 -7.33 8.45
N LEU A 487 20.56 -8.20 7.46
CA LEU A 487 21.34 -9.42 7.29
C LEU A 487 22.45 -9.14 6.29
N TRP A 488 23.67 -9.00 6.79
CA TRP A 488 24.81 -8.58 5.98
C TRP A 488 25.76 -9.75 5.71
N PRO A 489 26.42 -9.83 4.54
CA PRO A 489 27.42 -10.86 4.28
C PRO A 489 28.55 -10.78 5.31
N ARG A 490 28.99 -11.94 5.79
CA ARG A 490 30.22 -12.03 6.59
C ARG A 490 31.39 -11.63 5.71
N GLN A 491 32.35 -10.92 6.29
CA GLN A 491 33.63 -10.74 5.62
C GLN A 491 34.29 -12.12 5.54
N THR A 492 34.51 -12.60 4.33
CA THR A 492 35.41 -13.73 4.10
C THR A 492 36.82 -13.15 4.08
N ASP A 493 37.65 -13.59 5.03
CA ASP A 493 39.09 -13.34 5.02
C ASP A 493 39.75 -13.82 3.71
#